data_AF-A0A7L4KXZ3-F1
#
_entry.id   AF-A0A7L4KXZ3-F1
#
_cell.length_a   1.000
_cell.length_b   1.000
_cell.length_c   1.000
_cell.angle_alpha   90.00
_cell.angle_beta   90.00
_cell.angle_gamma   90.00
#
_symmetry.space_group_name_H-M   'P 1'
#
loop_
_entity.id
_entity.type
_entity.pdbx_description
1 polymer ?
#
loop_
_entity_poly.entity_id
_entity_poly.type
_entity_poly.pdbx_seq_one_letter_code
_entity_poly.pdbx_strand_id
1 'polypeptide(L)'
;GTSDPYVKFKLGGKEVFRSKTIHKNLNPVWEEKAYILIDNLREPLYIKVFDYDFGLQDDFIGSAFLDLTSLELNRQTDVTLSLKDPHYPDHDLGSIFLSVLLAPGDQREAFQTQSLRLSDLHRKSQLWRGIVSVTLIEGRELKAMDANGLSDPYVKFRLGHQKYKSKIVPKTLNPQWREQFDFHLYDERGGIIDITVWDKDVGKKDDFIGR
;
A
#
# COMPACT_ATOMS: atom_id res chain seq x y z
N GLY A 1 10.05 -17.35 13.89
CA GLY A 1 10.03 -16.08 13.13
C GLY A 1 8.88 -15.25 13.63
N THR A 2 8.85 -13.95 13.30
CA THR A 2 7.66 -13.11 13.48
C THR A 2 6.95 -12.99 12.15
N SER A 3 5.62 -13.07 12.14
CA SER A 3 4.80 -12.86 10.94
C SER A 3 4.13 -11.49 10.97
N ASP A 4 3.78 -10.99 9.80
CA ASP A 4 2.99 -9.80 9.52
C ASP A 4 1.57 -10.19 9.06
N PRO A 5 0.71 -10.77 9.93
CA PRO A 5 -0.52 -11.40 9.49
C PRO A 5 -1.62 -10.42 9.04
N TYR A 6 -2.37 -10.84 8.02
CA TYR A 6 -3.64 -10.25 7.62
C TYR A 6 -4.65 -11.32 7.19
N VAL A 7 -5.93 -10.95 7.15
CA VAL A 7 -7.04 -11.86 6.87
C VAL A 7 -7.81 -11.42 5.65
N LYS A 8 -8.21 -12.38 4.81
CA LYS A 8 -9.14 -12.19 3.69
C LYS A 8 -10.40 -13.00 3.94
N PHE A 9 -11.56 -12.38 3.74
CA PHE A 9 -12.83 -13.09 3.66
C PHE A 9 -13.28 -13.24 2.21
N LYS A 10 -13.77 -14.43 1.86
CA LYS A 10 -14.29 -14.73 0.52
C LYS A 10 -15.68 -15.37 0.59
N LEU A 11 -16.57 -14.93 -0.30
CA LEU A 11 -17.91 -15.48 -0.50
C LEU A 11 -18.09 -15.75 -1.99
N GLY A 12 -18.63 -16.91 -2.38
CA GLY A 12 -18.74 -17.30 -3.80
C GLY A 12 -17.41 -17.25 -4.56
N GLY A 13 -16.28 -17.49 -3.89
CA GLY A 13 -14.93 -17.39 -4.45
C GLY A 13 -14.38 -15.96 -4.62
N LYS A 14 -15.23 -14.94 -4.47
CA LYS A 14 -14.85 -13.52 -4.55
C LYS A 14 -14.35 -13.01 -3.20
N GLU A 15 -13.28 -12.22 -3.21
CA GLU A 15 -12.84 -11.48 -2.02
C GLU A 15 -13.85 -10.38 -1.69
N VAL A 16 -14.41 -10.47 -0.48
CA VAL A 16 -15.41 -9.52 0.04
C VAL A 16 -14.84 -8.63 1.15
N PHE A 17 -13.68 -9.00 1.69
CA PHE A 17 -12.99 -8.24 2.73
C PHE A 17 -11.51 -8.59 2.81
N ARG A 18 -10.67 -7.60 3.12
CA ARG A 18 -9.28 -7.77 3.53
C ARG A 18 -9.00 -6.88 4.74
N SER A 19 -8.42 -7.44 5.80
CA SER A 19 -7.99 -6.69 6.98
C SER A 19 -6.70 -5.90 6.72
N LYS A 20 -6.33 -5.07 7.68
CA LYS A 20 -4.99 -4.49 7.79
C LYS A 20 -3.99 -5.60 8.13
N THR A 21 -2.78 -5.41 7.64
CA THR A 21 -1.60 -6.14 8.08
C THR A 21 -1.19 -5.64 9.47
N ILE A 22 -0.99 -6.56 10.40
CA ILE A 22 -0.36 -6.28 11.70
C ILE A 22 1.06 -6.78 11.62
N HIS A 23 2.04 -5.92 11.88
CA HIS A 23 3.44 -6.29 11.71
C HIS A 23 4.01 -7.01 12.94
N LYS A 24 4.78 -8.07 12.69
CA LYS A 24 5.60 -8.84 13.64
C LYS A 24 4.83 -9.33 14.86
N ASN A 25 3.65 -9.90 14.64
CA ASN A 25 2.78 -10.39 15.72
C ASN A 25 2.13 -11.72 15.35
N LEU A 26 2.40 -12.77 16.14
CA LEU A 26 1.79 -14.10 15.97
C LEU A 26 0.40 -14.24 16.63
N ASN A 27 0.01 -13.27 17.48
CA ASN A 27 -1.30 -13.19 18.12
C ASN A 27 -1.94 -11.83 17.78
N PRO A 28 -2.19 -11.56 16.48
CA PRO A 28 -2.73 -10.29 16.03
C PRO A 28 -4.16 -10.07 16.56
N VAL A 29 -4.44 -8.83 16.99
CA VAL A 29 -5.79 -8.37 17.29
C VAL A 29 -6.12 -7.26 16.30
N TRP A 30 -6.95 -7.55 15.30
CA TRP A 30 -7.28 -6.58 14.24
C TRP A 30 -8.28 -5.52 14.68
N GLU A 31 -9.25 -5.88 15.52
CA GLU A 31 -10.37 -5.01 15.94
C GLU A 31 -11.11 -4.36 14.74
N GLU A 32 -11.23 -5.11 13.65
CA GLU A 32 -11.82 -4.62 12.41
C GLU A 32 -13.22 -5.19 12.18
N LYS A 33 -14.17 -4.30 11.87
CA LYS A 33 -15.53 -4.67 11.46
C LYS A 33 -15.63 -4.79 9.94
N ALA A 34 -16.36 -5.80 9.49
CA ALA A 34 -16.69 -6.04 8.09
C ALA A 34 -18.20 -6.24 7.96
N TYR A 35 -18.82 -5.56 6.99
CA TYR A 35 -20.23 -5.73 6.65
C TYR A 35 -20.29 -6.40 5.28
N ILE A 36 -20.80 -7.61 5.25
CA ILE A 36 -20.81 -8.47 4.06
C ILE A 36 -22.28 -8.70 3.70
N LEU A 37 -22.65 -8.33 2.47
CA LEU A 37 -23.96 -8.67 1.93
C LEU A 37 -23.93 -10.16 1.56
N ILE A 38 -24.89 -10.90 2.08
CA ILE A 38 -25.05 -12.34 1.83
C ILE A 38 -26.31 -12.54 1.00
N ASP A 39 -26.14 -13.00 -0.24
CA ASP A 39 -27.27 -13.33 -1.11
C ASP A 39 -27.76 -14.77 -0.90
N ASN A 40 -26.89 -15.65 -0.39
CA ASN A 40 -27.15 -17.07 -0.20
C ASN A 40 -26.49 -17.60 1.08
N LEU A 41 -27.29 -18.00 2.07
CA LEU A 41 -26.79 -18.53 3.35
C LEU A 41 -26.12 -19.91 3.22
N ARG A 42 -26.37 -20.65 2.13
CA ARG A 42 -25.74 -21.96 1.91
C ARG A 42 -24.29 -21.85 1.42
N GLU A 43 -23.87 -20.65 1.02
CA GLU A 43 -22.48 -20.39 0.68
C GLU A 43 -21.69 -20.08 1.96
N PRO A 44 -20.67 -20.88 2.31
CA PRO A 44 -19.87 -20.60 3.49
C PRO A 44 -19.00 -19.36 3.26
N LEU A 45 -18.80 -18.59 4.32
CA LEU A 45 -17.81 -17.52 4.32
C LEU A 45 -16.43 -18.16 4.51
N TYR A 46 -15.55 -18.05 3.53
CA TYR A 46 -14.17 -18.53 3.65
C TYR A 46 -13.29 -17.47 4.29
N ILE A 47 -12.47 -17.88 5.24
CA ILE A 47 -11.49 -17.05 5.93
C ILE A 47 -10.11 -17.58 5.57
N LYS A 48 -9.22 -16.71 5.09
CA LYS A 48 -7.83 -17.06 4.78
C LYS A 48 -6.89 -16.08 5.47
N VAL A 49 -5.89 -16.60 6.14
CA VAL A 49 -4.86 -15.83 6.85
C VAL A 49 -3.56 -15.95 6.08
N PHE A 50 -2.87 -14.84 5.92
CA PHE A 50 -1.62 -14.73 5.18
C PHE A 50 -0.61 -13.93 5.99
N ASP A 51 0.66 -14.24 5.79
CA ASP A 51 1.81 -13.43 6.19
C ASP A 51 2.12 -12.44 5.07
N TYR A 52 2.31 -11.17 5.38
CA TYR A 52 2.68 -10.18 4.36
C TYR A 52 4.20 -10.12 4.21
N ASP A 53 4.66 -10.34 2.97
CA ASP A 53 6.08 -10.28 2.64
C ASP A 53 6.38 -9.16 1.64
N PHE A 54 7.29 -8.26 2.00
CA PHE A 54 7.63 -7.15 1.13
C PHE A 54 8.35 -7.62 -0.14
N GLY A 55 7.68 -7.48 -1.29
CA GLY A 55 8.27 -7.76 -2.60
C GLY A 55 8.23 -9.23 -3.03
N LEU A 56 7.53 -10.09 -2.29
CA LEU A 56 7.28 -11.48 -2.61
C LEU A 56 5.77 -11.78 -2.62
N GLN A 57 5.41 -13.00 -2.99
CA GLN A 57 4.04 -13.48 -2.80
C GLN A 57 3.83 -13.75 -1.30
N ASP A 58 2.80 -13.14 -0.72
CA ASP A 58 2.38 -13.34 0.67
C ASP A 58 2.23 -14.84 1.02
N ASP A 59 2.89 -15.27 2.10
CA ASP A 59 2.86 -16.66 2.55
C ASP A 59 1.49 -17.04 3.14
N PHE A 60 1.00 -18.22 2.78
CA PHE A 60 -0.26 -18.73 3.31
C PHE A 60 -0.04 -19.29 4.73
N ILE A 61 -0.78 -18.77 5.71
CA ILE A 61 -0.73 -19.23 7.10
C ILE A 61 -1.76 -20.33 7.34
N GLY A 62 -2.98 -20.15 6.84
CA GLY A 62 -4.05 -21.11 7.04
C GLY A 62 -5.42 -20.60 6.62
N SER A 63 -6.39 -21.50 6.57
CA SER A 63 -7.76 -21.18 6.18
C SER A 63 -8.80 -21.88 7.04
N ALA A 64 -9.97 -21.26 7.14
CA ALA A 64 -11.16 -21.84 7.73
C ALA A 64 -12.38 -21.39 6.91
N PHE A 65 -13.54 -21.93 7.24
CA PHE A 65 -14.80 -21.43 6.72
C PHE A 65 -15.82 -21.36 7.85
N LEU A 66 -16.74 -20.42 7.73
CA LEU A 66 -17.89 -20.25 8.61
C LEU A 66 -19.14 -20.66 7.84
N ASP A 67 -19.83 -21.67 8.34
CA ASP A 67 -21.16 -22.05 7.85
C ASP A 67 -22.18 -21.01 8.34
N LEU A 68 -22.68 -20.19 7.43
CA LEU A 68 -23.62 -19.12 7.75
C LEU A 68 -25.00 -19.66 8.17
N THR A 69 -25.32 -20.90 7.83
CA THR A 69 -26.58 -21.54 8.27
C THR A 69 -26.57 -21.89 9.75
N SER A 70 -25.40 -21.94 10.38
CA SER A 70 -25.25 -22.15 11.82
C SER A 70 -25.52 -20.90 12.67
N LEU A 71 -25.68 -19.73 12.04
CA LEU A 71 -25.90 -18.45 12.73
C LEU A 71 -27.39 -18.19 12.93
N GLU A 72 -27.74 -17.65 14.09
CA GLU A 72 -29.10 -17.17 14.38
C GLU A 72 -29.28 -15.72 13.91
N LEU A 73 -30.43 -15.43 13.30
CA LEU A 73 -30.76 -14.09 12.83
C LEU A 73 -30.92 -13.11 14.01
N ASN A 74 -30.32 -11.93 13.89
CA ASN A 74 -30.28 -10.85 14.88
C ASN A 74 -29.66 -11.22 16.24
N ARG A 75 -28.82 -12.27 16.27
CA ARG A 75 -28.06 -12.65 17.46
C ARG A 75 -26.57 -12.59 17.19
N GLN A 76 -25.85 -11.84 18.02
CA GLN A 76 -24.39 -11.82 17.98
C GLN A 76 -23.85 -13.14 18.54
N THR A 77 -22.97 -13.78 17.79
CA THR A 77 -22.36 -15.08 18.12
C THR A 77 -20.86 -14.97 18.00
N ASP A 78 -20.15 -15.38 19.04
CA ASP A 78 -18.70 -15.50 19.03
C ASP A 78 -18.30 -16.88 18.52
N VAL A 79 -17.39 -16.92 17.54
CA VAL A 79 -16.97 -18.13 16.85
C VAL A 79 -15.45 -18.24 16.87
N THR A 80 -14.96 -19.41 17.25
CA THR A 80 -13.55 -19.78 17.14
C THR A 80 -13.41 -20.79 16.00
N LEU A 81 -12.57 -20.47 15.02
CA LEU A 81 -12.33 -21.32 13.85
C LEU A 81 -10.86 -21.77 13.84
N SER A 82 -10.63 -23.08 13.84
CA SER A 82 -9.28 -23.65 13.69
C SER A 82 -8.80 -23.53 12.24
N LEU A 83 -7.58 -23.03 12.06
CA LEU A 83 -6.98 -22.86 10.74
C LEU A 83 -6.43 -24.19 10.21
N LYS A 84 -6.60 -24.41 8.92
CA LYS A 84 -6.20 -25.62 8.20
C LYS A 84 -5.51 -25.27 6.88
N ASP A 85 -4.52 -26.09 6.51
CA ASP A 85 -3.90 -26.13 5.19
C ASP A 85 -4.10 -27.53 4.60
N PRO A 86 -4.77 -27.66 3.44
CA PRO A 86 -4.92 -28.95 2.76
C PRO A 86 -3.60 -29.66 2.46
N HIS A 87 -2.48 -28.93 2.30
CA HIS A 87 -1.17 -29.53 2.05
C HIS A 87 -0.54 -30.11 3.32
N TYR A 88 -0.94 -29.62 4.50
CA TYR A 88 -0.41 -30.01 5.81
C TYR A 88 -1.57 -30.22 6.81
N PRO A 89 -2.42 -31.24 6.62
CA PRO A 89 -3.69 -31.40 7.35
C PRO A 89 -3.53 -31.63 8.86
N ASP A 90 -2.40 -32.21 9.25
CA ASP A 90 -2.08 -32.57 10.63
C ASP A 90 -1.38 -31.44 11.39
N HIS A 91 -0.99 -30.35 10.72
CA HIS A 91 -0.37 -29.22 11.39
C HIS A 91 -1.41 -28.38 12.16
N ASP A 92 -1.05 -28.01 13.38
CA ASP A 92 -1.77 -26.97 14.12
C ASP A 92 -1.30 -25.60 13.63
N LEU A 93 -2.17 -24.93 12.88
CA LEU A 93 -1.94 -23.60 12.31
C LEU A 93 -2.56 -22.50 13.17
N GLY A 94 -3.03 -22.83 14.37
CA GLY A 94 -3.71 -21.91 15.27
C GLY A 94 -5.19 -21.74 14.96
N SER A 95 -5.79 -20.68 15.52
CA SER A 95 -7.23 -20.40 15.41
C SER A 95 -7.48 -18.91 15.23
N ILE A 96 -8.60 -18.57 14.59
CA ILE A 96 -9.10 -17.20 14.48
C ILE A 96 -10.41 -17.05 15.26
N PHE A 97 -10.53 -15.94 15.98
CA PHE A 97 -11.72 -15.59 16.75
C PHE A 97 -12.50 -14.48 16.04
N LEU A 98 -13.82 -14.66 15.90
CA LEU A 98 -14.72 -13.74 15.24
C LEU A 98 -15.95 -13.50 16.11
N SER A 99 -16.47 -12.27 16.10
CA SER A 99 -17.79 -11.96 16.63
C SER A 99 -18.70 -11.61 15.46
N VAL A 100 -19.76 -12.39 15.26
CA VAL A 100 -20.57 -12.39 14.03
C VAL A 100 -22.02 -12.11 14.35
N LEU A 101 -22.63 -11.20 13.59
CA LEU A 101 -24.07 -10.91 13.65
C LEU A 101 -24.66 -11.09 12.25
N LEU A 102 -25.56 -12.04 12.10
CA LEU A 102 -26.37 -12.17 10.89
C LEU A 102 -27.64 -11.34 11.07
N ALA A 103 -27.88 -10.36 10.20
CA ALA A 103 -29.07 -9.49 10.29
C ALA A 103 -29.70 -9.29 8.90
N PRO A 104 -31.01 -8.99 8.81
CA PRO A 104 -31.65 -8.59 7.56
C PRO A 104 -30.92 -7.38 6.95
N GLY A 105 -30.65 -7.43 5.65
CA GLY A 105 -29.80 -6.46 4.99
C GLY A 105 -30.39 -5.04 4.96
N ASP A 106 -29.84 -4.14 5.76
CA ASP A 106 -29.83 -2.71 5.41
C ASP A 106 -28.58 -2.44 4.56
N GLN A 107 -28.81 -2.27 3.26
CA GLN A 107 -27.73 -2.06 2.31
C GLN A 107 -26.93 -0.77 2.62
N ARG A 108 -27.49 0.20 3.35
CA ARG A 108 -26.85 1.49 3.63
C ARG A 108 -25.56 1.35 4.43
N GLU A 109 -25.53 0.52 5.47
CA GLU A 109 -24.33 0.33 6.31
C GLU A 109 -23.24 -0.46 5.58
N ALA A 110 -23.63 -1.47 4.81
CA ALA A 110 -22.70 -2.23 3.98
C ALA A 110 -22.08 -1.35 2.89
N PHE A 111 -22.87 -0.52 2.20
CA PHE A 111 -22.36 0.43 1.21
C PHE A 111 -21.54 1.57 1.82
N GLN A 112 -21.94 2.13 2.96
CA GLN A 112 -21.13 3.13 3.66
C GLN A 112 -19.81 2.52 4.12
N THR A 113 -19.82 1.31 4.71
CA THR A 113 -18.58 0.67 5.14
C THR A 113 -17.73 0.25 3.96
N GLN A 114 -18.30 -0.30 2.88
CA GLN A 114 -17.56 -0.60 1.64
C GLN A 114 -17.06 0.67 0.96
N SER A 115 -17.79 1.79 1.00
CA SER A 115 -17.35 3.08 0.46
C SER A 115 -16.24 3.69 1.31
N LEU A 116 -16.37 3.67 2.64
CA LEU A 116 -15.31 4.08 3.58
C LEU A 116 -14.11 3.16 3.45
N ARG A 117 -14.32 1.85 3.29
CA ARG A 117 -13.27 0.85 3.06
C ARG A 117 -12.64 1.01 1.70
N LEU A 118 -13.38 1.24 0.62
CA LEU A 118 -12.83 1.58 -0.68
C LEU A 118 -12.07 2.89 -0.57
N SER A 119 -12.54 3.88 0.19
CA SER A 119 -11.77 5.09 0.46
C SER A 119 -10.52 4.81 1.30
N ASP A 120 -10.53 3.83 2.21
CA ASP A 120 -9.43 3.38 3.07
C ASP A 120 -8.45 2.42 2.36
N LEU A 121 -8.95 1.65 1.39
CA LEU A 121 -8.22 0.71 0.53
C LEU A 121 -7.59 1.49 -0.61
N HIS A 122 -8.30 2.46 -1.20
CA HIS A 122 -7.69 3.56 -1.94
C HIS A 122 -6.70 4.31 -1.04
N ARG A 123 -6.98 4.47 0.28
CA ARG A 123 -6.03 5.04 1.26
C ARG A 123 -4.73 4.23 1.40
N LYS A 124 -4.78 2.90 1.21
CA LYS A 124 -3.66 1.99 1.48
C LYS A 124 -3.07 1.27 0.27
N SER A 125 -3.73 1.23 -0.89
CA SER A 125 -3.22 0.54 -2.09
C SER A 125 -2.74 1.49 -3.19
N GLN A 126 -3.26 2.71 -3.32
CA GLN A 126 -2.66 3.83 -4.07
C GLN A 126 -3.37 5.15 -3.71
N LEU A 127 -2.75 6.05 -2.93
CA LEU A 127 -3.27 7.42 -2.79
C LEU A 127 -2.43 8.40 -3.57
N TRP A 128 -2.54 8.45 -4.88
CA TRP A 128 -2.32 9.72 -5.52
C TRP A 128 -3.68 10.32 -5.85
N ARG A 129 -3.99 11.41 -5.16
CA ARG A 129 -5.11 12.32 -5.45
C ARG A 129 -4.93 13.01 -6.81
N GLY A 130 -3.71 13.01 -7.35
CA GLY A 130 -3.36 13.51 -8.68
C GLY A 130 -1.89 13.25 -9.02
N ILE A 131 -1.52 13.48 -10.28
CA ILE A 131 -0.12 13.44 -10.76
C ILE A 131 0.37 14.87 -10.91
N VAL A 132 1.56 15.16 -10.37
CA VAL A 132 2.32 16.35 -10.76
C VAL A 132 3.35 15.91 -11.78
N SER A 133 3.20 16.36 -13.02
CA SER A 133 4.19 16.12 -14.06
C SER A 133 5.13 17.32 -14.17
N VAL A 134 6.42 17.09 -13.97
CA VAL A 134 7.47 18.10 -14.08
C VAL A 134 8.30 17.82 -15.32
N THR A 135 8.23 18.72 -16.29
CA THR A 135 9.10 18.68 -17.47
C THR A 135 10.33 19.55 -17.23
N LEU A 136 11.48 18.92 -17.02
CA LEU A 136 12.78 19.56 -16.91
C LEU A 136 13.35 19.80 -18.31
N ILE A 137 13.33 21.05 -18.77
CA ILE A 137 13.75 21.39 -20.12
C ILE A 137 15.24 21.71 -20.16
N GLU A 138 15.65 22.79 -19.50
CA GLU A 138 17.00 23.35 -19.60
C GLU A 138 17.37 24.20 -18.39
N GLY A 139 18.67 24.41 -18.21
CA GLY A 139 19.26 25.40 -17.32
C GLY A 139 20.01 26.43 -18.15
N ARG A 140 20.07 27.67 -17.67
CA ARG A 140 20.79 28.75 -18.34
C ARG A 140 21.71 29.44 -17.35
N GLU A 141 22.93 29.73 -17.78
CA GLU A 141 23.91 30.50 -17.02
C GLU A 141 24.14 29.97 -15.60
N LEU A 142 24.24 28.65 -15.44
CA LEU A 142 24.54 28.02 -14.16
C LEU A 142 25.92 28.45 -13.65
N LYS A 143 26.10 28.39 -12.34
CA LYS A 143 27.39 28.69 -11.72
C LYS A 143 28.39 27.58 -12.05
N ALA A 144 29.56 27.96 -12.52
CA ALA A 144 30.69 27.04 -12.66
C ALA A 144 31.21 26.61 -11.28
N MET A 145 31.20 25.30 -11.02
CA MET A 145 31.77 24.73 -9.79
C MET A 145 33.08 23.99 -10.06
N ASP A 146 33.34 23.57 -11.30
CA ASP A 146 34.59 22.93 -11.70
C ASP A 146 35.70 23.95 -12.03
N ALA A 147 36.95 23.51 -11.84
CA ALA A 147 38.14 24.29 -12.19
C ALA A 147 38.25 24.62 -13.69
N ASN A 148 37.52 23.91 -14.55
CA ASN A 148 37.46 24.17 -15.99
C ASN A 148 36.54 25.36 -16.36
N GLY A 149 35.89 26.00 -15.37
CA GLY A 149 34.96 27.09 -15.59
C GLY A 149 33.58 26.66 -16.07
N LEU A 150 33.25 25.37 -15.97
CA LEU A 150 31.97 24.76 -16.31
C LEU A 150 31.43 23.96 -15.12
N SER A 151 30.41 23.14 -15.36
CA SER A 151 29.86 22.15 -14.44
C SER A 151 29.34 20.96 -15.23
N ASP A 152 29.10 19.85 -14.54
CA ASP A 152 28.37 18.65 -14.96
C ASP A 152 26.97 18.63 -14.29
N PRO A 153 26.07 19.59 -14.61
CA PRO A 153 24.85 19.80 -13.85
C PRO A 153 23.82 18.66 -13.97
N TYR A 154 23.16 18.39 -12.85
CA TYR A 154 21.96 17.56 -12.77
C TYR A 154 21.01 18.07 -11.69
N VAL A 155 19.74 17.70 -11.79
CA VAL A 155 18.67 18.16 -10.90
C VAL A 155 18.17 16.99 -10.05
N LYS A 156 17.98 17.24 -8.74
CA LYS A 156 17.28 16.34 -7.82
C LYS A 156 15.93 16.94 -7.48
N PHE A 157 14.89 16.13 -7.58
CA PHE A 157 13.54 16.47 -7.17
C PHE A 157 13.14 15.64 -5.96
N ARG A 158 12.44 16.23 -5.00
CA ARG A 158 11.89 15.52 -3.84
C ARG A 158 10.49 16.01 -3.50
N LEU A 159 9.53 15.09 -3.46
CA LEU A 159 8.16 15.32 -2.97
C LEU A 159 7.84 14.31 -1.88
N GLY A 160 7.93 14.73 -0.62
CA GLY A 160 7.82 13.84 0.54
C GLY A 160 8.89 12.74 0.53
N HIS A 161 8.46 11.50 0.27
CA HIS A 161 9.31 10.32 0.15
C HIS A 161 9.79 10.03 -1.29
N GLN A 162 9.12 10.59 -2.30
CA GLN A 162 9.50 10.40 -3.70
C GLN A 162 10.72 11.25 -4.02
N LYS A 163 11.72 10.64 -4.66
CA LYS A 163 12.98 11.28 -5.06
C LYS A 163 13.31 10.88 -6.49
N TYR A 164 13.58 11.86 -7.34
CA TYR A 164 14.04 11.65 -8.71
C TYR A 164 15.32 12.43 -8.96
N LYS A 165 16.13 11.94 -9.89
CA LYS A 165 17.38 12.55 -10.33
C LYS A 165 17.41 12.58 -11.85
N SER A 166 17.72 13.73 -12.44
CA SER A 166 17.92 13.87 -13.88
C SER A 166 19.23 13.24 -14.35
N LYS A 167 19.38 13.12 -15.66
CA LYS A 167 20.68 12.88 -16.27
C LYS A 167 21.64 14.03 -15.93
N ILE A 168 22.92 13.66 -15.90
CA ILE A 168 24.03 14.57 -15.79
C ILE A 168 24.38 15.03 -17.20
N VAL A 169 24.39 16.34 -17.42
CA VAL A 169 24.81 16.91 -18.70
C VAL A 169 26.21 17.46 -18.51
N PRO A 170 27.25 16.83 -19.08
CA PRO A 170 28.62 17.19 -18.74
C PRO A 170 29.05 18.52 -19.36
N LYS A 171 29.95 19.22 -18.67
CA LYS A 171 30.74 20.37 -19.13
C LYS A 171 29.90 21.45 -19.80
N THR A 172 28.90 21.96 -19.09
CA THR A 172 28.05 23.04 -19.59
C THR A 172 27.45 23.86 -18.45
N LEU A 173 27.29 25.16 -18.69
CA LEU A 173 26.49 26.05 -17.84
C LEU A 173 25.07 26.25 -18.40
N ASN A 174 24.79 25.69 -19.58
CA ASN A 174 23.50 25.78 -20.28
C ASN A 174 22.97 24.39 -20.65
N PRO A 175 22.72 23.51 -19.65
CA PRO A 175 22.30 22.13 -19.90
C PRO A 175 20.92 22.04 -20.54
N GLN A 176 20.72 21.00 -21.36
CA GLN A 176 19.45 20.62 -21.96
C GLN A 176 19.12 19.20 -21.51
N TRP A 177 18.11 19.02 -20.67
CA TRP A 177 17.71 17.71 -20.16
C TRP A 177 16.57 17.12 -20.98
N ARG A 178 15.49 17.88 -21.15
CA ARG A 178 14.25 17.45 -21.83
C ARG A 178 13.70 16.14 -21.24
N GLU A 179 13.66 16.09 -19.92
CA GLU A 179 13.19 14.93 -19.15
C GLU A 179 11.87 15.24 -18.44
N GLN A 180 11.01 14.23 -18.28
CA GLN A 180 9.75 14.34 -17.57
C GLN A 180 9.74 13.44 -16.34
N PHE A 181 9.26 13.96 -15.21
CA PHE A 181 9.15 13.26 -13.94
C PHE A 181 7.73 13.38 -13.42
N ASP A 182 7.09 12.25 -13.15
CA ASP A 182 5.72 12.20 -12.64
C ASP A 182 5.73 11.85 -11.15
N PHE A 183 5.09 12.69 -10.34
CA PHE A 183 4.99 12.53 -8.89
C PHE A 183 3.54 12.26 -8.47
N HIS A 184 3.39 11.33 -7.55
CA HIS A 184 2.13 10.99 -6.92
C HIS A 184 1.80 11.96 -5.77
N LEU A 185 0.66 12.66 -5.79
CA LEU A 185 0.23 13.56 -4.70
C LEU A 185 -0.68 12.85 -3.69
N TYR A 186 -0.21 12.66 -2.45
CA TYR A 186 -0.94 11.86 -1.45
C TYR A 186 -1.86 12.66 -0.51
N ASP A 187 -1.67 13.98 -0.35
CA ASP A 187 -2.39 14.84 0.62
C ASP A 187 -3.27 15.90 -0.10
N GLU A 188 -4.43 16.22 0.48
CA GLU A 188 -5.37 17.26 0.02
C GLU A 188 -4.83 18.68 0.22
N ARG A 189 -3.88 18.88 1.15
CA ARG A 189 -3.25 20.19 1.39
C ARG A 189 -2.19 20.57 0.34
N GLY A 190 -1.91 19.67 -0.61
CA GLY A 190 -0.78 19.80 -1.53
C GLY A 190 0.56 19.43 -0.89
N GLY A 191 1.62 19.34 -1.70
CA GLY A 191 2.98 19.06 -1.25
C GLY A 191 4.00 19.95 -1.93
N ILE A 192 5.11 20.23 -1.25
CA ILE A 192 6.21 21.04 -1.77
C ILE A 192 7.18 20.12 -2.52
N ILE A 193 7.42 20.41 -3.80
CA ILE A 193 8.49 19.77 -4.57
C ILE A 193 9.77 20.56 -4.33
N ASP A 194 10.73 19.93 -3.67
CA ASP A 194 12.08 20.46 -3.54
C ASP A 194 12.88 20.13 -4.78
N ILE A 195 13.33 21.16 -5.48
CA ILE A 195 14.17 21.06 -6.69
C ILE A 195 15.54 21.58 -6.32
N THR A 196 16.60 20.82 -6.57
CA THR A 196 17.97 21.26 -6.30
C THR A 196 18.89 20.91 -7.45
N VAL A 197 19.76 21.84 -7.81
CA VAL A 197 20.75 21.70 -8.88
C VAL A 197 22.11 21.39 -8.25
N TRP A 198 22.80 20.40 -8.81
CA TRP A 198 24.06 19.87 -8.32
C TRP A 198 25.04 19.71 -9.46
N ASP A 199 26.32 19.87 -9.16
CA ASP A 199 27.42 19.53 -10.04
C ASP A 199 27.90 18.11 -9.75
N LYS A 200 28.11 17.29 -10.79
CA LYS A 200 28.60 15.93 -10.63
C LYS A 200 30.12 15.91 -10.63
N ASP A 201 30.69 15.55 -9.49
CA ASP A 201 32.13 15.36 -9.38
C ASP A 201 32.56 13.89 -9.45
N VAL A 202 33.72 13.67 -10.06
CA VAL A 202 34.39 12.36 -10.06
C VAL A 202 35.34 12.27 -8.87
N GLY A 203 35.15 11.25 -8.02
CA GLY A 203 36.06 10.95 -6.91
C GLY A 203 35.92 11.85 -5.67
N LYS A 204 35.01 12.85 -5.70
CA LYS A 204 34.62 13.64 -4.53
C LYS A 204 33.09 13.74 -4.43
N LYS A 205 32.61 14.37 -3.36
CA LYS A 205 31.19 14.65 -3.15
C LYS A 205 30.74 15.75 -4.10
N ASP A 206 29.64 15.50 -4.80
CA ASP A 206 28.95 16.45 -5.69
C ASP A 206 28.70 17.81 -5.02
N ASP A 207 29.07 18.88 -5.72
CA ASP A 207 28.91 20.26 -5.28
C ASP A 207 27.46 20.78 -5.48
N PHE A 208 26.95 21.53 -4.51
CA PHE A 208 25.61 22.12 -4.59
C PHE A 208 25.64 23.45 -5.34
N ILE A 209 24.81 23.58 -6.39
CA ILE A 209 24.70 24.82 -7.18
C ILE A 209 23.58 25.72 -6.64
N GLY A 210 22.37 25.17 -6.39
CA GLY A 210 21.21 25.97 -5.99
C GLY A 210 19.92 25.17 -5.73
N ARG A 211 18.89 25.84 -5.21
CA ARG A 211 17.53 25.31 -4.94
C ARG A 211 16.49 26.28 -5.48
#